data_AF-A0A353S5W4-F1
#
_entry.id   AF-A0A353S5W4-F1
#
_cell.length_a   1.000
_cell.length_b   1.000
_cell.length_c   1.000
_cell.angle_alpha   90.00
_cell.angle_beta   90.00
_cell.angle_gamma   90.00
#
_symmetry.space_group_name_H-M   'P 1'
#
loop_
_entity.id
_entity.type
_entity.pdbx_description
1 polymer ?
#
loop_
_entity_poly.entity_id
_entity_poly.type
_entity_poly.pdbx_seq_one_letter_code
_entity_poly.pdbx_strand_id
1 'polypeptide(L)'
;MEKKIALIPGDGIGPDVVAEGVNVLNAVAKKFGHSFTYETVIAGGAAIDKWGKPLPQDQLDICLHSDATLLGAVGGPKWDNVAPEIRPEKALLGLRGGMKVYANLRPAVMWKQLKDACPLKDEIAGEGIDILVVRELTGGIYFGERGTAADGRSAWDTEKYTWEEIERIVRMGFEFAQKRRKQLAVVDKAN
;
A
#
# COMPACT_ATOMS: atom_id res chain seq x y z
N MET A 1 -24.95 3.51 -4.20
CA MET A 1 -24.29 3.96 -2.96
C MET A 1 -23.62 5.29 -3.21
N GLU A 2 -23.46 6.11 -2.18
CA GLU A 2 -22.69 7.37 -2.25
C GLU A 2 -21.40 7.20 -1.44
N LYS A 3 -20.25 7.53 -2.04
CA LYS A 3 -18.94 7.40 -1.39
C LYS A 3 -18.01 8.55 -1.75
N LYS A 4 -17.25 9.01 -0.76
CA LYS A 4 -16.17 10.00 -0.92
C LYS A 4 -14.83 9.29 -1.03
N ILE A 5 -14.08 9.57 -2.09
CA ILE A 5 -12.79 8.93 -2.39
C ILE A 5 -11.69 10.00 -2.41
N ALA A 6 -10.69 9.84 -1.53
CA ALA A 6 -9.46 10.62 -1.60
C ALA A 6 -8.59 10.09 -2.74
N LEU A 7 -8.26 10.93 -3.70
CA LEU A 7 -7.36 10.61 -4.81
C LEU A 7 -5.96 11.10 -4.48
N ILE A 8 -4.97 10.21 -4.47
CA ILE A 8 -3.57 10.57 -4.34
C ILE A 8 -2.85 10.22 -5.66
N PRO A 9 -2.82 11.14 -6.64
CA PRO A 9 -2.08 10.95 -7.88
C PRO A 9 -0.60 10.60 -7.62
N GLY A 10 0.04 11.37 -6.74
CA GLY A 10 1.46 11.25 -6.41
C GLY A 10 2.38 11.60 -7.58
N ASP A 11 3.41 10.79 -7.81
CA ASP A 11 4.56 11.10 -8.65
C ASP A 11 4.66 10.18 -9.89
N GLY A 12 5.47 10.60 -10.88
CA GLY A 12 5.75 9.80 -12.07
C GLY A 12 4.48 9.50 -12.88
N ILE A 13 4.22 8.22 -13.14
CA ILE A 13 3.01 7.76 -13.86
C ILE A 13 1.74 7.81 -13.01
N GLY A 14 1.86 8.12 -11.71
CA GLY A 14 0.77 8.10 -10.74
C GLY A 14 -0.48 8.90 -11.17
N PRO A 15 -0.33 10.16 -11.64
CA PRO A 15 -1.46 10.94 -12.14
C PRO A 15 -2.21 10.28 -13.30
N ASP A 16 -1.50 9.71 -14.26
CA ASP A 16 -2.10 9.09 -15.44
C ASP A 16 -2.92 7.85 -15.05
N VAL A 17 -2.36 6.98 -14.21
CA VAL A 17 -3.05 5.74 -13.81
C VAL A 17 -4.22 6.00 -12.86
N VAL A 18 -4.14 7.03 -12.02
CA VAL A 18 -5.26 7.44 -11.15
C VAL A 18 -6.40 8.04 -11.98
N ALA A 19 -6.09 8.84 -12.99
CA ALA A 19 -7.10 9.38 -13.90
C ALA A 19 -7.88 8.26 -14.61
N GLU A 20 -7.20 7.23 -15.11
CA GLU A 20 -7.87 6.07 -15.71
C GLU A 20 -8.65 5.23 -14.70
N GLY A 21 -8.17 5.11 -13.46
CA GLY A 21 -8.93 4.51 -12.37
C GLY A 21 -10.27 5.22 -12.12
N VAL A 22 -10.27 6.56 -12.14
CA VAL A 22 -11.49 7.37 -12.00
C VAL A 22 -12.44 7.16 -13.18
N ASN A 23 -11.94 7.05 -14.41
CA ASN A 23 -12.77 6.74 -15.58
C ASN A 23 -13.53 5.43 -15.40
N VAL A 24 -12.85 4.38 -14.94
CA VAL A 24 -13.48 3.07 -14.66
C VAL A 24 -14.49 3.17 -13.51
N LEU A 25 -14.17 3.86 -12.42
CA LEU A 25 -15.09 4.07 -11.29
C LEU A 25 -16.37 4.78 -11.73
N ASN A 26 -16.25 5.83 -12.56
CA ASN A 26 -17.39 6.56 -13.10
C ASN A 26 -18.27 5.69 -14.02
N ALA A 27 -17.66 4.82 -14.83
CA ALA A 27 -18.41 3.88 -15.66
C ALA A 27 -19.20 2.87 -14.81
N VAL A 28 -18.59 2.36 -13.73
CA VAL A 28 -19.26 1.49 -12.74
C VAL A 28 -20.39 2.25 -12.04
N ALA A 29 -20.14 3.49 -11.62
CA ALA A 29 -21.12 4.34 -10.96
C ALA A 29 -22.37 4.53 -11.82
N LYS A 30 -22.18 4.88 -13.09
CA LYS A 30 -23.26 5.01 -14.08
C LYS A 30 -24.03 3.71 -14.28
N LYS A 31 -23.33 2.58 -14.38
CA LYS A 31 -23.94 1.28 -14.67
C LYS A 31 -24.78 0.74 -13.50
N PHE A 32 -24.34 0.96 -12.26
CA PHE A 32 -24.95 0.34 -11.07
C PHE A 32 -25.64 1.36 -10.14
N GLY A 33 -25.82 2.60 -10.58
CA GLY A 33 -26.48 3.64 -9.77
C GLY A 33 -25.70 3.97 -8.50
N HIS A 34 -24.40 4.19 -8.62
CA HIS A 34 -23.58 4.73 -7.53
C HIS A 34 -23.21 6.18 -7.81
N SER A 35 -22.78 6.89 -6.77
CA SER A 35 -22.24 8.23 -6.85
C SER A 35 -20.91 8.25 -6.12
N PHE A 36 -19.87 8.75 -6.79
CA PHE A 36 -18.55 8.92 -6.22
C PHE A 36 -18.18 10.40 -6.26
N THR A 37 -17.82 10.94 -5.11
CA THR A 37 -17.20 12.26 -5.01
C THR A 37 -15.71 12.09 -4.77
N TYR A 38 -14.91 12.93 -5.41
CA TYR A 38 -13.46 12.81 -5.38
C TYR A 38 -12.85 14.06 -4.75
N GLU A 39 -11.90 13.87 -3.85
CA GLU A 39 -11.09 14.96 -3.31
C GLU A 39 -9.61 14.64 -3.55
N THR A 40 -8.88 15.56 -4.17
CA THR A 40 -7.47 15.32 -4.51
C THR A 40 -6.58 15.65 -3.32
N VAL A 41 -5.68 14.73 -3.02
CA VAL A 41 -4.68 14.78 -1.96
C VAL A 41 -3.30 14.82 -2.59
N ILE A 42 -2.47 15.76 -2.17
CA ILE A 42 -1.10 15.93 -2.65
C ILE A 42 -0.15 15.28 -1.64
N ALA A 43 0.53 14.23 -2.08
CA ALA A 43 1.50 13.47 -1.28
C ALA A 43 2.70 13.03 -2.15
N GLY A 44 3.79 12.62 -1.51
CA GLY A 44 5.02 12.20 -2.19
C GLY A 44 5.88 13.39 -2.61
N GLY A 45 6.61 13.22 -3.72
CA GLY A 45 7.46 14.25 -4.32
C GLY A 45 6.73 15.55 -4.66
N ALA A 46 5.51 15.45 -5.19
CA ALA A 46 4.64 16.59 -5.46
C ALA A 46 4.36 17.45 -4.21
N ALA A 47 4.23 16.82 -3.04
CA ALA A 47 4.06 17.54 -1.78
C ALA A 47 5.36 18.16 -1.27
N ILE A 48 6.50 17.49 -1.48
CA ILE A 48 7.83 18.03 -1.17
C ILE A 48 8.08 19.30 -2.00
N ASP A 49 7.79 19.28 -3.29
CA ASP A 49 7.99 20.43 -4.17
C ASP A 49 7.13 21.63 -3.74
N LYS A 50 5.90 21.36 -3.25
CA LYS A 50 4.95 22.40 -2.88
C LYS A 50 5.16 22.97 -1.47
N TRP A 51 5.51 22.12 -0.51
CA TRP A 51 5.51 22.47 0.91
C TRP A 51 6.74 21.99 1.69
N GLY A 52 7.70 21.35 1.03
CA GLY A 52 8.91 20.80 1.66
C GLY A 52 8.65 19.56 2.53
N LYS A 53 7.45 18.97 2.47
CA LYS A 53 7.07 17.79 3.27
C LYS A 53 6.37 16.75 2.40
N PRO A 54 6.67 15.45 2.57
CA PRO A 54 6.10 14.39 1.72
C PRO A 54 4.63 14.09 2.03
N LEU A 55 4.15 14.38 3.24
CA LEU A 55 2.74 14.27 3.62
C LEU A 55 2.40 15.30 4.70
N PRO A 56 1.80 16.44 4.32
CA PRO A 56 1.22 17.38 5.26
C PRO A 56 0.02 16.80 6.04
N GLN A 57 -0.25 17.30 7.25
CA GLN A 57 -1.31 16.76 8.11
C GLN A 57 -2.72 16.97 7.52
N ASP A 58 -2.98 18.14 6.96
CA ASP A 58 -4.24 18.46 6.28
C ASP A 58 -4.52 17.49 5.11
N GLN A 59 -3.47 17.04 4.42
CA GLN A 59 -3.58 16.06 3.34
C GLN A 59 -3.93 14.66 3.88
N LEU A 60 -3.36 14.25 5.01
CA LEU A 60 -3.75 13.02 5.70
C LEU A 60 -5.20 13.11 6.22
N ASP A 61 -5.62 14.27 6.72
CA ASP A 61 -6.98 14.47 7.23
C ASP A 61 -8.03 14.26 6.13
N ILE A 62 -7.76 14.65 4.88
CA ILE A 62 -8.66 14.35 3.75
C ILE A 62 -8.86 12.84 3.59
N CYS A 63 -7.80 12.05 3.68
CA CYS A 63 -7.88 10.59 3.61
C CYS A 63 -8.69 10.00 4.77
N LEU A 64 -8.51 10.53 6.00
CA LEU A 64 -9.24 10.09 7.19
C LEU A 64 -10.74 10.42 7.14
N HIS A 65 -11.11 11.51 6.46
CA HIS A 65 -12.50 11.93 6.27
C HIS A 65 -13.12 11.39 4.96
N SER A 66 -12.44 10.49 4.25
CA SER A 66 -12.93 9.83 3.04
C SER A 66 -13.29 8.37 3.32
N ASP A 67 -14.24 7.81 2.56
CA ASP A 67 -14.60 6.38 2.68
C ASP A 67 -13.50 5.45 2.15
N ALA A 68 -12.71 5.92 1.19
CA ALA A 68 -11.62 5.18 0.59
C ALA A 68 -10.52 6.14 0.09
N THR A 69 -9.33 5.59 -0.13
CA THR A 69 -8.20 6.30 -0.74
C THR A 69 -7.70 5.51 -1.95
N LEU A 70 -7.53 6.19 -3.09
CA LEU A 70 -6.94 5.66 -4.31
C LEU A 70 -5.59 6.32 -4.55
N LEU A 71 -4.52 5.57 -4.37
CA LEU A 71 -3.14 6.01 -4.55
C LEU A 71 -2.59 5.53 -5.89
N GLY A 72 -1.91 6.41 -6.62
CA GLY A 72 -1.11 6.11 -7.80
C GLY A 72 0.27 5.57 -7.43
N ALA A 73 1.28 6.43 -7.53
CA ALA A 73 2.67 6.09 -7.18
C ALA A 73 3.34 7.25 -6.43
N VAL A 74 4.41 6.98 -5.68
CA VAL A 74 5.25 8.02 -5.06
C VAL A 74 6.72 7.71 -5.32
N GLY A 75 7.55 8.75 -5.40
CA GLY A 75 8.98 8.63 -5.61
C GLY A 75 9.46 9.07 -6.99
N GLY A 76 10.78 9.18 -7.14
CA GLY A 76 11.43 9.50 -8.41
C GLY A 76 12.84 10.08 -8.21
N PRO A 77 13.71 10.02 -9.24
CA PRO A 77 15.13 10.36 -9.11
C PRO A 77 15.40 11.79 -8.61
N LYS A 78 14.46 12.71 -8.84
CA LYS A 78 14.52 14.09 -8.36
C LYS A 78 14.69 14.18 -6.84
N TRP A 79 14.17 13.22 -6.09
CA TRP A 79 14.17 13.25 -4.62
C TRP A 79 15.08 12.18 -3.99
N ASP A 80 15.98 11.54 -4.73
CA ASP A 80 16.87 10.49 -4.18
C ASP A 80 17.86 11.04 -3.14
N ASN A 81 18.27 12.31 -3.31
CA ASN A 81 19.27 12.99 -2.49
C ASN A 81 18.68 13.89 -1.39
N VAL A 82 17.36 13.86 -1.17
CA VAL A 82 16.77 14.57 -0.03
C VAL A 82 17.05 13.83 1.27
N ALA A 83 16.95 14.55 2.39
CA ALA A 83 17.17 13.96 3.70
C ALA A 83 16.17 12.80 3.95
N PRO A 84 16.57 11.70 4.60
CA PRO A 84 15.75 10.50 4.75
C PRO A 84 14.34 10.73 5.32
N GLU A 85 14.18 11.73 6.17
CA GLU A 85 12.93 12.13 6.82
C GLU A 85 11.93 12.84 5.90
N ILE A 86 12.39 13.40 4.78
CA ILE A 86 11.54 14.07 3.78
C ILE A 86 11.44 13.32 2.46
N ARG A 87 11.95 12.08 2.37
CA ARG A 87 11.81 11.28 1.15
C ARG A 87 10.34 11.01 0.78
N PRO A 88 9.98 10.90 -0.51
CA PRO A 88 8.60 10.64 -0.93
C PRO A 88 7.96 9.40 -0.27
N GLU A 89 8.72 8.34 -0.03
CA GLU A 89 8.25 7.10 0.59
C GLU A 89 7.78 7.30 2.05
N LYS A 90 8.21 8.38 2.71
CA LYS A 90 7.69 8.76 4.03
C LYS A 90 6.21 9.12 3.98
N ALA A 91 5.71 9.61 2.84
CA ALA A 91 4.28 9.80 2.65
C ALA A 91 3.51 8.48 2.75
N LEU A 92 4.03 7.43 2.11
CA LEU A 92 3.40 6.11 2.11
C LEU A 92 3.37 5.50 3.51
N LEU A 93 4.45 5.64 4.29
CA LEU A 93 4.48 5.20 5.69
C LEU A 93 3.54 6.03 6.56
N GLY A 94 3.52 7.35 6.36
CA GLY A 94 2.63 8.28 7.07
C GLY A 94 1.15 7.99 6.82
N LEU A 95 0.75 7.74 5.58
CA LEU A 95 -0.61 7.33 5.21
C LEU A 95 -0.98 6.00 5.87
N ARG A 96 -0.10 5.00 5.79
CA ARG A 96 -0.35 3.66 6.36
C ARG A 96 -0.55 3.70 7.87
N GLY A 97 0.36 4.38 8.57
CA GLY A 97 0.28 4.55 10.02
C GLY A 97 -0.90 5.43 10.44
N GLY A 98 -1.07 6.58 9.79
CA GLY A 98 -2.12 7.55 10.09
C GLY A 98 -3.53 6.99 9.90
N MET A 99 -3.76 6.24 8.82
CA MET A 99 -5.05 5.59 8.53
C MET A 99 -5.21 4.23 9.24
N LYS A 100 -4.16 3.73 9.93
CA LYS A 100 -4.14 2.44 10.63
C LYS A 100 -4.50 1.25 9.73
N VAL A 101 -4.11 1.30 8.45
CA VAL A 101 -4.37 0.24 7.47
C VAL A 101 -3.37 -0.91 7.62
N TYR A 102 -3.52 -1.69 8.68
CA TYR A 102 -2.56 -2.73 9.10
C TYR A 102 -2.46 -3.94 8.16
N ALA A 103 -3.50 -4.21 7.35
CA ALA A 103 -3.54 -5.38 6.48
C ALA A 103 -3.26 -4.98 5.03
N ASN A 104 -2.11 -5.41 4.50
CA ASN A 104 -1.81 -5.29 3.09
C ASN A 104 -2.21 -6.58 2.35
N LEU A 105 -3.20 -6.46 1.46
CA LEU A 105 -3.71 -7.55 0.66
C LEU A 105 -3.10 -7.47 -0.75
N ARG A 106 -2.32 -8.49 -1.14
CA ARG A 106 -1.67 -8.56 -2.46
C ARG A 106 -2.07 -9.85 -3.18
N PRO A 107 -3.13 -9.81 -4.00
CA PRO A 107 -3.44 -10.93 -4.87
C PRO A 107 -2.39 -11.05 -5.98
N ALA A 108 -1.83 -12.25 -6.14
CA ALA A 108 -1.00 -12.66 -7.26
C ALA A 108 -1.80 -13.67 -8.07
N VAL A 109 -2.32 -13.22 -9.21
CA VAL A 109 -3.20 -14.00 -10.09
C VAL A 109 -2.58 -14.07 -11.49
N MET A 110 -2.39 -15.28 -12.00
CA MET A 110 -2.01 -15.50 -13.39
C MET A 110 -3.27 -15.62 -14.25
N TRP A 111 -3.48 -14.65 -15.12
CA TRP A 111 -4.55 -14.69 -16.12
C TRP A 111 -4.14 -15.59 -17.27
N LYS A 112 -5.07 -16.42 -17.77
CA LYS A 112 -4.80 -17.36 -18.87
C LYS A 112 -4.24 -16.66 -20.12
N GLN A 113 -4.74 -15.46 -20.40
CA GLN A 113 -4.33 -14.61 -21.51
C GLN A 113 -2.91 -14.05 -21.36
N LEU A 114 -2.33 -14.10 -20.15
CA LEU A 114 -1.00 -13.58 -19.84
C LEU A 114 -0.03 -14.70 -19.45
N LYS A 115 -0.37 -15.98 -19.70
CA LYS A 115 0.44 -17.14 -19.31
C LYS A 115 1.87 -17.05 -19.85
N ASP A 116 2.03 -16.63 -21.11
CA ASP A 116 3.33 -16.56 -21.78
C ASP A 116 4.28 -15.50 -21.18
N ALA A 117 3.75 -14.57 -20.39
CA ALA A 117 4.56 -13.60 -19.65
C ALA A 117 5.09 -14.15 -18.31
N CYS A 118 4.62 -15.34 -17.89
CA CYS A 118 5.08 -15.98 -16.65
C CYS A 118 6.48 -16.58 -16.86
N PRO A 119 7.47 -16.24 -16.02
CA PRO A 119 8.82 -16.78 -16.16
C PRO A 119 8.94 -18.24 -15.68
N LEU A 120 7.91 -18.79 -15.03
CA LEU A 120 7.89 -20.19 -14.60
C LEU A 120 7.57 -21.10 -15.76
N LYS A 121 8.20 -22.28 -15.79
CA LYS A 121 7.85 -23.33 -16.74
C LYS A 121 6.37 -23.70 -16.60
N ASP A 122 5.76 -24.07 -17.71
CA ASP A 122 4.36 -24.51 -17.79
C ASP A 122 4.01 -25.64 -16.81
N GLU A 123 4.94 -26.59 -16.60
CA GLU A 123 4.77 -27.70 -15.65
C GLU A 123 4.67 -27.24 -14.18
N ILE A 124 5.18 -26.04 -13.86
CA ILE A 124 5.15 -25.44 -12.52
C ILE A 124 3.94 -24.50 -12.40
N ALA A 125 3.76 -23.60 -13.37
CA ALA A 125 2.66 -22.63 -13.36
C ALA A 125 1.29 -23.30 -13.55
N GLY A 126 1.27 -24.47 -14.19
CA GLY A 126 0.10 -25.29 -14.41
C GLY A 126 -1.02 -24.51 -15.09
N GLU A 127 -2.22 -24.59 -14.51
CA GLU A 127 -3.42 -23.91 -15.02
C GLU A 127 -3.56 -22.46 -14.52
N GLY A 128 -2.73 -22.01 -13.59
CA GLY A 128 -2.92 -20.73 -12.92
C GLY A 128 -2.17 -20.60 -11.60
N ILE A 129 -1.82 -19.35 -11.28
CA ILE A 129 -1.41 -18.93 -9.95
C ILE A 129 -2.58 -18.11 -9.40
N ASP A 130 -3.04 -18.42 -8.19
CA ASP A 130 -4.04 -17.62 -7.48
C ASP A 130 -3.76 -17.65 -5.98
N ILE A 131 -2.88 -16.75 -5.56
CA ILE A 131 -2.38 -16.62 -4.19
C ILE A 131 -2.76 -15.23 -3.68
N LEU A 132 -3.19 -15.15 -2.41
CA LEU A 132 -3.38 -13.87 -1.73
C LEU A 132 -2.35 -13.78 -0.60
N VAL A 133 -1.43 -12.83 -0.71
CA VAL A 133 -0.53 -12.50 0.39
C VAL A 133 -1.24 -11.51 1.31
N VAL A 134 -1.38 -11.89 2.58
CA VAL A 134 -1.89 -11.03 3.66
C VAL A 134 -0.69 -10.65 4.51
N ARG A 135 -0.25 -9.40 4.42
CA ARG A 135 0.97 -8.90 5.05
C ARG A 135 0.65 -7.85 6.11
N GLU A 136 1.23 -7.97 7.30
CA GLU A 136 1.19 -6.91 8.31
C GLU A 136 1.95 -5.67 7.81
N LEU A 137 1.33 -4.49 7.91
CA LEU A 137 1.77 -3.27 7.23
C LEU A 137 2.16 -2.13 8.18
N THR A 138 1.95 -2.26 9.49
CA THR A 138 2.05 -1.15 10.45
C THR A 138 2.94 -1.41 11.66
N GLY A 139 3.56 -2.59 11.75
CA GLY A 139 4.54 -2.96 12.79
C GLY A 139 5.85 -3.50 12.19
N GLY A 140 6.57 -4.31 12.96
CA GLY A 140 7.83 -4.92 12.55
C GLY A 140 8.95 -3.90 12.35
N ILE A 141 9.99 -4.30 11.63
CA ILE A 141 11.24 -3.56 11.41
C ILE A 141 11.03 -2.21 10.74
N TYR A 142 9.92 -2.03 10.02
CA TYR A 142 9.59 -0.77 9.36
C TYR A 142 9.14 0.32 10.33
N PHE A 143 8.58 -0.04 11.48
CA PHE A 143 8.08 0.89 12.50
C PHE A 143 8.83 0.76 13.83
N GLY A 144 9.67 -0.27 13.97
CA GLY A 144 10.54 -0.45 15.13
C GLY A 144 11.62 0.62 15.27
N GLU A 145 12.16 0.70 16.49
CA GLU A 145 13.27 1.57 16.84
C GLU A 145 14.48 1.29 15.95
N ARG A 146 15.20 2.36 15.61
CA ARG A 146 16.39 2.29 14.76
C ARG A 146 17.38 3.36 15.13
N GLY A 147 18.62 3.21 14.66
CA GLY A 147 19.62 4.25 14.80
C GLY A 147 20.97 3.86 14.23
N THR A 148 21.92 4.76 14.43
CA THR A 148 23.33 4.59 14.07
C THR A 148 24.16 5.01 15.27
N ALA A 149 25.21 4.25 15.59
CA ALA A 149 26.10 4.59 16.69
C ALA A 149 26.80 5.93 16.44
N ALA A 150 27.16 6.62 17.52
CA ALA A 150 27.78 7.94 17.44
C ALA A 150 29.12 7.95 16.67
N ASP A 151 29.83 6.81 16.65
CA ASP A 151 31.07 6.62 15.89
C ASP A 151 30.83 6.31 14.40
N GLY A 152 29.58 6.15 13.97
CA GLY A 152 29.17 5.82 12.61
C GLY A 152 29.51 4.39 12.17
N ARG A 153 29.94 3.51 13.09
CA ARG A 153 30.44 2.16 12.73
C ARG A 153 29.40 1.05 12.82
N SER A 154 28.26 1.31 13.45
CA SER A 154 27.15 0.36 13.52
C SER A 154 25.81 1.05 13.31
N ALA A 155 24.87 0.31 12.75
CA ALA A 155 23.48 0.69 12.62
C ALA A 155 22.60 -0.48 13.04
N TRP A 156 21.38 -0.18 13.49
CA TRP A 156 20.42 -1.18 13.90
C TRP A 156 19.00 -0.77 13.49
N ASP A 157 18.17 -1.79 13.28
CA ASP A 157 16.72 -1.70 13.17
C ASP A 157 16.13 -2.84 14.00
N THR A 158 15.04 -2.58 14.71
CA THR A 158 14.40 -3.53 15.61
C THR A 158 13.15 -4.14 14.98
N GLU A 159 13.18 -5.45 14.71
CA GLU A 159 11.97 -6.22 14.38
C GLU A 159 11.20 -6.52 15.68
N LYS A 160 10.02 -5.91 15.83
CA LYS A 160 9.18 -6.08 17.03
C LYS A 160 7.70 -6.07 16.65
N TYR A 161 6.95 -6.93 17.34
CA TYR A 161 5.49 -7.00 17.24
C TYR A 161 4.87 -7.15 18.63
N THR A 162 3.66 -6.61 18.81
CA THR A 162 2.79 -6.97 19.94
C THR A 162 1.89 -8.15 19.60
N TRP A 163 1.31 -8.76 20.64
CA TRP A 163 0.35 -9.85 20.45
C TRP A 163 -0.85 -9.40 19.60
N GLU A 164 -1.37 -8.21 19.86
CA GLU A 164 -2.53 -7.64 19.17
C GLU A 164 -2.25 -7.39 17.69
N GLU A 165 -1.02 -6.97 17.34
CA GLU A 165 -0.60 -6.77 15.96
C GLU A 165 -0.57 -8.07 15.16
N ILE A 166 -0.07 -9.15 15.78
CA ILE A 166 -0.04 -10.49 15.19
C ILE A 166 -1.47 -11.06 15.10
N GLU A 167 -2.25 -10.94 16.16
CA GLU A 167 -3.59 -11.51 16.22
C GLU A 167 -4.50 -10.96 15.12
N ARG A 168 -4.55 -9.63 14.94
CA ARG A 168 -5.43 -9.00 13.94
C ARG A 168 -5.09 -9.40 12.51
N ILE A 169 -3.79 -9.56 12.17
CA ILE A 169 -3.38 -9.93 10.81
C ILE A 169 -3.64 -11.41 10.54
N VAL A 170 -3.45 -12.28 11.54
CA VAL A 170 -3.76 -13.71 11.43
C VAL A 170 -5.27 -13.92 11.28
N ARG A 171 -6.09 -13.21 12.06
CA ARG A 171 -7.56 -13.22 11.91
C ARG A 171 -7.98 -12.83 10.48
N MET A 172 -7.39 -11.76 9.94
CA MET A 172 -7.61 -11.35 8.55
C MET A 172 -7.24 -12.46 7.55
N GLY A 173 -6.10 -13.14 7.79
CA GLY A 173 -5.69 -14.31 7.01
C GLY A 173 -6.74 -15.42 7.00
N PHE A 174 -7.29 -15.78 8.16
CA PHE A 174 -8.37 -16.76 8.27
C PHE A 174 -9.65 -16.32 7.55
N GLU A 175 -10.07 -15.06 7.71
CA GLU A 175 -11.27 -14.53 7.04
C GLU A 175 -11.17 -14.61 5.51
N PHE A 176 -10.01 -14.25 4.95
CA PHE A 176 -9.79 -14.37 3.50
C PHE A 176 -9.64 -15.81 3.05
N ALA A 177 -9.01 -16.68 3.85
CA ALA A 177 -8.92 -18.10 3.55
C ALA A 177 -10.33 -18.72 3.48
N GLN A 178 -11.24 -18.36 4.40
CA GLN A 178 -12.63 -18.84 4.39
C GLN A 178 -13.41 -18.45 3.14
N LYS A 179 -13.19 -17.23 2.62
CA LYS A 179 -13.81 -16.73 1.37
C LYS A 179 -13.15 -17.29 0.10
N ARG A 180 -12.07 -18.06 0.25
CA ARG A 180 -11.27 -18.66 -0.83
C ARG A 180 -11.28 -20.19 -0.67
N ARG A 181 -10.11 -20.82 -0.71
CA ARG A 181 -9.95 -22.29 -0.73
C ARG A 181 -9.81 -22.92 0.65
N LYS A 182 -10.08 -22.17 1.74
CA LYS A 182 -9.93 -22.62 3.13
C LYS A 182 -8.54 -23.17 3.46
N GLN A 183 -7.51 -22.60 2.82
CA GLN A 183 -6.11 -22.90 3.06
C GLN A 183 -5.40 -21.63 3.49
N LEU A 184 -4.65 -21.71 4.58
CA LEU A 184 -3.81 -20.65 5.11
C LEU A 184 -2.43 -21.23 5.41
N ALA A 185 -1.39 -20.56 4.91
CA ALA A 185 0.00 -20.83 5.28
C ALA A 185 0.52 -19.61 6.04
N VAL A 186 1.00 -19.82 7.27
CA VAL A 186 1.68 -18.80 8.07
C VAL A 186 3.18 -18.95 7.78
N VAL A 187 3.83 -17.84 7.45
CA VAL A 187 5.26 -17.81 7.09
C VAL A 187 5.99 -16.97 8.12
N ASP A 188 6.97 -17.56 8.80
CA ASP A 188 7.76 -16.93 9.85
C ASP A 188 9.21 -17.47 9.85
N LYS A 189 10.00 -17.00 10.81
CA LYS A 189 11.36 -17.47 11.08
C LYS A 189 11.50 -17.87 12.56
N ALA A 190 10.69 -18.84 13.01
CA ALA A 190 10.69 -19.31 14.41
C ALA A 190 11.91 -20.16 14.83
N ASN A 191 12.81 -20.52 13.90
CA ASN A 191 14.01 -21.33 14.14
C ASN A 191 15.31 -20.52 14.01
#